data_AF-A0A368W7X3-F1
#
_entry.id   AF-A0A368W7X3-F1
#
_cell.length_a   1.000
_cell.length_b   1.000
_cell.length_c   1.000
_cell.angle_alpha   90.00
_cell.angle_beta   90.00
_cell.angle_gamma   90.00
#
_symmetry.space_group_name_H-M   'P 1'
#
loop_
_entity.id
_entity.type
_entity.pdbx_description
1 polymer ?
#
loop_
_entity_poly.entity_id
_entity_poly.type
_entity_poly.pdbx_seq_one_letter_code
_entity_poly.pdbx_strand_id
1 'polypeptide(L)' 'MDKQLHLQMEQLRNKMVETALLKQNLLHRDVISLSQSLDKIIIQVQEEHRALSRAN' A
#
# COMPACT_ATOMS: atom_id res chain seq x y z
N MET A 1 -10.05 10.95 6.39
CA MET A 1 -9.38 9.87 5.66
C MET A 1 -10.27 9.45 4.52
N ASP A 2 -9.70 9.39 3.32
CA ASP A 2 -10.43 8.95 2.14
C ASP A 2 -10.71 7.43 2.22
N LYS A 3 -11.99 7.05 2.22
CA LYS A 3 -12.44 5.65 2.23
C LYS A 3 -12.00 4.91 0.96
N GLN A 4 -11.86 5.62 -0.15
CA GLN A 4 -11.40 5.08 -1.42
C GLN A 4 -9.92 4.68 -1.35
N LEU A 5 -9.09 5.52 -0.71
CA LEU A 5 -7.66 5.26 -0.57
C LEU A 5 -7.38 4.05 0.34
N HIS A 6 -8.18 3.87 1.40
CA HIS A 6 -8.13 2.65 2.23
C HIS A 6 -8.50 1.39 1.45
N LEU A 7 -9.56 1.47 0.64
CA LEU A 7 -9.98 0.34 -0.18
C LEU A 7 -8.90 -0.06 -1.20
N GLN A 8 -8.29 0.94 -1.85
CA GLN A 8 -7.17 0.71 -2.77
C GLN A 8 -5.96 0.08 -2.07
N MET A 9 -5.64 0.54 -0.86
CA MET A 9 -4.57 -0.02 -0.04
C MET A 9 -4.82 -1.51 0.28
N GLU A 10 -6.03 -1.84 0.75
CA GLU A 10 -6.42 -3.22 1.08
C GLU A 10 -6.43 -4.13 -0.15
N GLN A 11 -6.96 -3.65 -1.29
CA GLN A 11 -6.94 -4.40 -2.55
C GLN A 11 -5.50 -4.73 -3.00
N LEU A 12 -4.61 -3.74 -2.91
CA LEU A 12 -3.22 -3.91 -3.31
C LEU A 12 -2.47 -4.85 -2.37
N ARG A 13 -2.74 -4.76 -1.06
CA ARG A 13 -2.21 -5.66 -0.04
C ARG A 13 -2.64 -7.11 -0.31
N ASN A 14 -3.92 -7.35 -0.58
CA ASN A 14 -4.42 -8.70 -0.88
C ASN A 14 -3.75 -9.27 -2.13
N LYS A 15 -3.63 -8.47 -3.20
CA LYS A 15 -2.94 -8.89 -4.42
C LYS A 15 -1.47 -9.23 -4.18
N MET A 16 -0.77 -8.49 -3.32
CA MET A 16 0.62 -8.78 -2.94
C MET A 16 0.73 -10.12 -2.21
N VAL A 17 -0.14 -10.36 -1.23
CA VAL A 17 -0.17 -11.62 -0.47
C VAL A 17 -0.50 -12.80 -1.37
N GLU A 18 -1.52 -12.70 -2.22
CA GLU A 18 -1.86 -13.73 -3.19
C GLU A 18 -0.69 -14.03 -4.13
N THR A 19 -0.04 -12.99 -4.66
CA THR A 19 1.12 -13.14 -5.55
C THR A 19 2.29 -13.82 -4.82
N ALA A 20 2.57 -13.44 -3.57
CA ALA A 20 3.61 -14.05 -2.76
C ALA A 20 3.35 -15.53 -2.47
N LEU A 21 2.10 -15.88 -2.17
CA LEU A 21 1.68 -17.27 -1.97
C LEU A 21 1.79 -18.09 -3.26
N LEU A 22 1.34 -17.55 -4.39
CA LEU A 22 1.41 -18.20 -5.70
C LEU A 22 2.86 -18.42 -6.15
N LYS A 23 3.75 -17.46 -5.91
CA LYS A 23 5.16 -17.52 -6.30
C LYS A 23 6.04 -18.23 -5.27
N GLN A 24 5.53 -18.45 -4.05
CA GLN A 24 6.28 -18.92 -2.88
C GLN A 24 7.59 -18.15 -2.64
N ASN A 25 7.61 -16.87 -3.02
CA ASN A 25 8.81 -16.06 -2.99
C ASN A 25 8.45 -14.59 -2.81
N LEU A 26 8.80 -14.03 -1.65
CA LEU A 26 8.58 -12.61 -1.34
C LEU A 26 9.48 -11.68 -2.16
N LEU A 27 10.59 -12.18 -2.69
CA LEU A 27 11.52 -11.44 -3.54
C LEU A 27 11.17 -11.55 -5.02
N HIS A 28 10.05 -12.18 -5.37
CA HIS A 28 9.59 -12.18 -6.75
C HIS A 28 9.33 -10.75 -7.21
N ARG A 29 9.76 -10.40 -8.42
CA ARG A 29 9.66 -9.04 -8.99
C ARG A 29 8.26 -8.44 -8.85
N ASP A 30 7.22 -9.23 -9.09
CA ASP A 30 5.83 -8.78 -8.98
C ASP A 30 5.44 -8.45 -7.53
N VAL A 31 5.90 -9.23 -6.55
CA VAL A 31 5.65 -8.98 -5.12
C VAL A 31 6.34 -7.69 -4.70
N ILE A 32 7.59 -7.49 -5.13
CA ILE A 32 8.34 -6.25 -4.89
C ILE A 32 7.63 -5.05 -5.50
N SER A 33 7.16 -5.18 -6.75
CA SER A 33 6.46 -4.09 -7.45
C SER A 33 5.14 -3.72 -6.76
N LEU A 34 4.41 -4.72 -6.25
CA LEU A 34 3.20 -4.51 -5.46
C LEU A 34 3.51 -3.85 -4.11
N SER A 35 4.56 -4.29 -3.42
CA SER A 35 5.03 -3.67 -2.17
C SER A 35 5.39 -2.20 -2.37
N GLN A 36 6.17 -1.88 -3.40
CA GLN A 36 6.55 -0.50 -3.71
C GLN A 36 5.36 0.38 -4.05
N SER A 37 4.34 -0.19 -4.69
CA SER A 37 3.09 0.54 -4.99
C SER A 37 2.30 0.80 -3.71
N LEU A 38 2.31 -0.14 -2.77
CA LEU A 38 1.66 -0.01 -1.47
C LEU A 38 2.35 1.04 -0.60
N ASP A 39 3.69 1.04 -0.59
CA ASP A 39 4.49 2.02 0.16
C ASP A 39 4.21 3.46 -0.27
N LYS A 40 4.02 3.70 -1.58
CA LYS A 40 3.65 5.03 -2.10
C LYS A 40 2.32 5.52 -1.54
N ILE A 41 1.31 4.65 -1.50
CA ILE A 41 -0.02 4.99 -0.96
C ILE A 41 0.10 5.28 0.54
N ILE A 42 0.85 4.46 1.29
CA ILE A 42 1.08 4.66 2.73
C ILE A 42 1.74 6.02 2.98
N ILE A 43 2.79 6.36 2.23
CA ILE A 43 3.48 7.65 2.38
C ILE A 43 2.52 8.80 2.11
N GLN A 44 1.74 8.73 1.03
CA GLN A 44 0.75 9.76 0.70
C GLN A 44 -0.27 9.96 1.84
N VAL A 45 -0.85 8.87 2.37
CA VAL A 45 -1.77 8.93 3.52
C VAL A 45 -1.12 9.59 4.73
N GLN A 46 0.14 9.23 5.01
CA GLN A 46 0.87 9.76 6.16
C GLN A 46 1.19 11.25 6.00
N GLU A 47 1.54 11.69 4.80
CA GLU A 47 1.76 13.10 4.47
C GLU A 47 0.48 13.91 4.64
N GLU A 48 -0.65 13.43 4.10
CA GLU A 48 -1.96 14.04 4.29
C GLU A 48 -2.32 14.15 5.78
N HIS A 49 -2.11 13.08 6.55
CA HIS A 49 -2.37 13.08 7.99
C HIS A 49 -1.48 14.08 8.73
N ARG A 50 -0.18 14.16 8.39
CA ARG A 50 0.75 15.13 8.98
C ARG A 50 0.36 16.56 8.65
N ALA A 51 -0.08 16.83 7.41
CA ALA A 51 -0.54 18.15 7.00
C ALA A 51 -1.80 18.58 7.80
N LEU A 52 -2.79 17.69 7.92
CA LEU A 52 -3.98 17.91 8.74
C LEU A 52 -3.64 18.12 10.22
N SER A 53 -2.70 17.34 10.75
CA SER A 53 -2.28 17.44 12.17
C SER A 53 -1.53 18.74 12.49
N ARG A 54 -0.89 19.37 11.50
CA ARG A 54 -0.18 20.65 11.66
C ARG A 54 -1.08 21.87 11.46
N ALA A 55 -2.24 21.69 10.83
CA ALA A 55 -3.22 22.74 10.59
C ALA A 55 -4.22 22.93 11.74
N ASN A 56 -4.20 22.03 12.73
CA ASN A 56 -5.02 22.06 13.95
C ASN A 56 -4.22 22.52 15.17
#